data_AF-A0A0N4U1T7-F1
#
_entry.id   AF-A0A0N4U1T7-F1
#
_cell.length_a   1.000
_cell.length_b   1.000
_cell.length_c   1.000
_cell.angle_alpha   90.00
_cell.angle_beta   90.00
_cell.angle_gamma   90.00
#
_symmetry.space_group_name_H-M   'P 1'
#
loop_
_entity.id
_entity.type
_entity.pdbx_description
1 polymer ?
#
loop_
_entity_poly.entity_id
_entity_poly.type
_entity_poly.pdbx_seq_one_letter_code
_entity_poly.pdbx_strand_id
1 'polypeptide(L)'
;MVPTASVDATAKGKLRRQKANYRERNRMHGLNRALDNLRQCVPLTTQHQKLSKIETLRLARNYIAALNYILRSGTQPTPLEYAFMLSNGMSQTTTNLIATLLNVQPRLLTCNQPNNNYFNFHNANINYYANDISHNNNSTYNIDNSNLHTNSTIIVNPPHLIDKNNSSDDLYACPR
;
A
#
# COMPACT_ATOMS: atom_id res chain seq x y z
N MET A 1 47.96 -22.92 -24.01
CA MET A 1 46.90 -21.89 -23.88
C MET A 1 46.28 -22.02 -22.50
N VAL A 2 46.37 -20.99 -21.66
CA VAL A 2 45.79 -20.98 -20.30
C VAL A 2 44.25 -20.84 -20.43
N PRO A 3 43.43 -21.61 -19.71
CA PRO A 3 41.98 -21.49 -19.81
C PRO A 3 41.51 -20.15 -19.21
N THR A 4 41.05 -19.22 -20.06
CA THR A 4 40.47 -17.91 -19.67
C THR A 4 39.04 -18.02 -19.11
N ALA A 5 38.44 -19.22 -19.12
CA ALA A 5 37.04 -19.46 -18.78
C ALA A 5 36.63 -19.06 -17.35
N SER A 6 37.56 -19.07 -16.39
CA SER A 6 37.27 -18.73 -14.99
C SER A 6 36.86 -17.26 -14.83
N VAL A 7 37.52 -16.34 -15.54
CA VAL A 7 37.24 -14.90 -15.46
C VAL A 7 35.86 -14.59 -16.05
N ASP A 8 35.50 -15.21 -17.17
CA ASP A 8 34.22 -14.99 -17.85
C ASP A 8 33.02 -15.47 -17.04
N ALA A 9 33.15 -16.60 -16.33
CA ALA A 9 32.09 -17.08 -15.44
C ALA A 9 31.81 -16.08 -14.30
N THR A 10 32.87 -15.51 -13.70
CA THR A 10 32.71 -14.49 -12.66
C THR A 10 32.10 -13.19 -13.20
N ALA A 11 32.46 -12.76 -14.42
CA ALA A 11 31.89 -11.59 -15.08
C ALA A 11 30.40 -11.78 -15.39
N LYS A 12 30.01 -12.93 -15.97
CA LYS A 12 28.61 -13.28 -16.23
C LYS A 12 27.80 -13.32 -14.93
N GLY A 13 28.35 -13.89 -13.85
CA GLY A 13 27.71 -13.88 -12.53
C GLY A 13 27.50 -12.46 -11.98
N LYS A 14 28.51 -11.58 -12.09
CA LYS A 14 28.41 -10.16 -11.72
C LYS A 14 27.30 -9.46 -12.52
N LEU A 15 27.25 -9.64 -13.84
CA LEU A 15 26.21 -9.04 -14.69
C LEU A 15 24.81 -9.53 -14.33
N ARG A 16 24.62 -10.83 -14.08
CA ARG A 16 23.32 -11.39 -13.66
C ARG A 16 22.86 -10.77 -12.33
N ARG A 17 23.76 -10.61 -11.36
CA ARG A 17 23.47 -9.94 -10.08
C ARG A 17 23.10 -8.46 -10.28
N GLN A 18 23.86 -7.72 -11.09
CA GLN A 18 23.55 -6.32 -11.42
C GLN A 18 22.16 -6.18 -12.06
N LYS A 19 21.84 -7.03 -13.05
CA LYS A 19 20.51 -7.05 -13.70
C LYS A 19 19.39 -7.38 -12.69
N ALA A 20 19.63 -8.28 -11.74
CA ALA A 20 18.67 -8.62 -10.69
C ALA A 20 18.44 -7.46 -9.71
N ASN A 21 19.53 -6.82 -9.25
CA ASN A 21 19.46 -5.66 -8.36
C ASN A 21 18.72 -4.49 -9.02
N TYR A 22 18.97 -4.25 -10.32
CA TYR A 22 18.25 -3.24 -11.09
C TYR A 22 16.74 -3.51 -11.13
N ARG A 23 16.32 -4.76 -11.38
CA ARG A 23 14.90 -5.14 -11.36
C ARG A 23 14.26 -4.91 -9.99
N GLU A 24 14.92 -5.33 -8.91
CA GLU A 24 14.39 -5.15 -7.56
C GLU A 24 14.28 -3.67 -7.18
N ARG A 25 15.26 -2.84 -7.57
CA ARG A 25 15.19 -1.39 -7.41
C ARG A 25 13.97 -0.80 -8.13
N ASN A 26 13.70 -1.23 -9.36
CA ASN A 26 12.52 -0.78 -10.11
C ASN A 26 11.20 -1.23 -9.47
N ARG A 27 11.14 -2.47 -8.95
CA ARG A 27 9.98 -2.96 -8.19
C ARG A 27 9.73 -2.10 -6.95
N MET A 28 10.79 -1.79 -6.19
CA MET A 28 10.72 -0.95 -5.00
C MET A 28 10.31 0.48 -5.31
N HIS A 29 10.75 1.04 -6.44
CA HIS A 29 10.28 2.34 -6.92
C HIS A 29 8.78 2.33 -7.23
N GLY A 30 8.26 1.25 -7.85
CA GLY A 30 6.83 1.05 -8.06
C GLY A 30 6.04 1.04 -6.74
N LEU A 31 6.52 0.29 -5.74
CA LEU A 31 5.89 0.24 -4.42
C LEU A 31 5.91 1.60 -3.71
N ASN A 32 7.03 2.32 -3.77
CA ASN A 32 7.14 3.64 -3.16
C ASN A 32 6.19 4.66 -3.83
N ARG A 33 6.05 4.62 -5.16
CA ARG A 33 5.05 5.43 -5.88
C ARG A 33 3.63 5.13 -5.44
N ALA A 34 3.27 3.85 -5.30
CA ALA A 34 1.96 3.45 -4.79
C ALA A 34 1.71 3.94 -3.36
N LEU A 35 2.73 3.87 -2.49
CA LEU A 35 2.65 4.41 -1.13
C LEU A 35 2.50 5.95 -1.13
N ASP A 36 3.14 6.64 -2.06
CA ASP A 36 2.99 8.10 -2.21
C ASP A 36 1.59 8.48 -2.74
N ASN A 37 1.01 7.69 -3.64
CA ASN A 37 -0.39 7.85 -4.04
C ASN A 37 -1.32 7.65 -2.83
N LEU A 38 -1.09 6.62 -2.01
CA LEU A 38 -1.86 6.42 -0.78
C LEU A 38 -1.76 7.62 0.17
N ARG A 39 -0.58 8.24 0.29
CA ARG A 39 -0.41 9.46 1.09
C ARG A 39 -1.28 10.62 0.63
N GLN A 40 -1.55 10.75 -0.67
CA GLN A 40 -2.43 11.80 -1.20
C GLN A 40 -3.90 11.61 -0.83
N CYS A 41 -4.31 10.36 -0.55
CA CYS A 41 -5.70 10.04 -0.25
C CYS A 41 -6.04 10.02 1.25
N VAL A 42 -5.04 9.94 2.14
CA VAL A 42 -5.25 9.93 3.59
C VAL A 42 -5.31 11.35 4.18
N PRO A 43 -6.08 11.58 5.25
CA PRO A 43 -6.35 12.92 5.77
C PRO A 43 -5.20 13.46 6.64
N LEU A 44 -3.96 13.50 6.13
CA LEU A 44 -2.79 14.16 6.75
C LEU A 44 -1.71 14.51 5.71
N THR A 45 -2.09 15.08 4.57
CA THR A 45 -1.14 15.56 3.56
C THR A 45 -0.50 16.89 3.99
N THR A 46 0.49 16.84 4.88
CA THR A 46 1.30 18.03 5.12
C THR A 46 2.37 18.14 4.04
N GLN A 47 2.50 19.33 3.43
CA GLN A 47 3.56 19.61 2.46
C GLN A 47 4.97 19.41 3.06
N HIS A 48 5.09 19.54 4.38
CA HIS A 48 6.37 19.58 5.08
C HIS A 48 6.73 18.32 5.87
N GLN A 49 5.78 17.42 6.15
CA GLN A 49 6.05 16.21 6.93
C GLN A 49 5.43 14.97 6.29
N LYS A 50 6.30 14.15 5.70
CA LYS A 50 5.95 12.83 5.17
C LYS A 50 5.87 11.83 6.32
N LEU A 51 4.70 11.22 6.51
CA LEU A 51 4.54 10.11 7.45
C LEU A 51 5.44 8.91 7.07
N SER A 52 5.95 8.22 8.09
CA SER A 52 6.68 6.97 7.91
C SER A 52 5.81 5.92 7.20
N LYS A 53 6.41 4.86 6.65
CA LYS A 53 5.65 3.80 5.94
C LYS A 53 4.57 3.20 6.84
N ILE A 54 4.92 2.88 8.09
CA ILE A 54 4.00 2.28 9.06
C ILE A 54 2.89 3.26 9.46
N GLU A 55 3.19 4.54 9.65
CA GLU A 55 2.17 5.54 10.00
C GLU A 55 1.21 5.79 8.84
N THR A 56 1.69 5.81 7.60
CA THR A 56 0.81 5.92 6.42
C THR A 56 -0.17 4.74 6.37
N LEU A 57 0.30 3.52 6.61
CA LEU A 57 -0.56 2.32 6.61
C LEU A 57 -1.57 2.33 7.75
N ARG A 58 -1.13 2.67 8.97
CA ARG A 58 -2.01 2.76 10.13
C ARG A 58 -3.06 3.86 9.94
N LEU A 59 -2.67 5.03 9.45
CA LEU A 59 -3.59 6.12 9.18
C LEU A 59 -4.60 5.76 8.09
N ALA A 60 -4.18 5.11 7.01
CA ALA A 60 -5.09 4.63 5.97
C ALA A 60 -6.15 3.68 6.53
N ARG A 61 -5.73 2.73 7.36
CA ARG A 61 -6.62 1.80 8.06
C ARG A 61 -7.62 2.53 8.98
N ASN A 62 -7.15 3.51 9.75
CA ASN A 62 -7.99 4.31 10.63
C ASN A 62 -8.99 5.15 9.82
N TYR A 63 -8.55 5.72 8.70
CA TYR A 63 -9.40 6.51 7.82
C TYR A 63 -10.52 5.66 7.20
N ILE A 64 -10.20 4.46 6.69
CA ILE A 64 -11.22 3.51 6.22
C ILE A 64 -12.24 3.20 7.32
N ALA A 65 -11.78 2.95 8.56
CA ALA A 65 -12.67 2.71 9.69
C ALA A 65 -13.55 3.93 10.02
N ALA A 66 -13.00 5.15 9.90
CA ALA A 66 -13.75 6.38 10.13
C ALA A 66 -14.81 6.65 9.06
N LEU A 67 -14.48 6.46 7.79
CA LEU A 67 -15.45 6.54 6.69
C LEU A 67 -16.56 5.49 6.86
N ASN A 68 -16.21 4.26 7.21
CA ASN A 68 -17.21 3.22 7.50
C ASN A 68 -18.15 3.60 8.66
N TYR A 69 -17.64 4.22 9.72
CA TYR A 69 -18.46 4.74 10.81
C TYR A 69 -19.43 5.83 10.33
N ILE A 70 -18.96 6.79 9.54
CA ILE A 70 -19.80 7.86 8.97
C ILE A 70 -20.90 7.26 8.08
N LEU A 71 -20.55 6.32 7.20
CA LEU A 71 -21.50 5.67 6.29
C LEU A 71 -22.56 4.85 7.04
N ARG A 72 -22.18 4.14 8.11
CA ARG A 72 -23.10 3.28 8.88
C ARG A 72 -23.98 4.06 9.85
N SER A 73 -23.43 5.10 10.49
CA SER A 73 -24.18 5.92 11.46
C SER A 73 -25.04 6.98 10.77
N GLY A 74 -24.69 7.40 9.54
CA GLY A 74 -25.31 8.54 8.87
C GLY A 74 -25.01 9.88 9.56
N THR A 75 -24.05 9.91 10.50
CA THR A 75 -23.71 11.09 11.31
C THR A 75 -22.26 11.49 11.07
N GLN A 76 -22.00 12.80 11.09
CA GLN A 76 -20.64 13.33 11.05
C GLN A 76 -20.04 13.30 12.46
N PRO A 77 -18.85 12.70 12.68
CA PRO A 77 -18.18 12.73 13.97
C PRO A 77 -17.77 14.17 14.31
N THR A 78 -17.81 14.50 15.60
CA THR A 78 -17.22 15.74 16.09
C THR A 78 -15.72 15.79 15.77
N PRO A 79 -15.09 16.98 15.67
CA PRO A 79 -13.64 17.08 15.41
C PRO A 79 -12.79 16.27 16.40
N LEU A 80 -13.22 16.21 17.67
CA LEU A 80 -12.58 15.42 18.71
C LEU A 80 -12.71 13.91 18.44
N GLU A 81 -13.91 13.42 18.12
CA GLU A 81 -14.12 12.01 17.77
C GLU A 81 -13.31 11.63 16.54
N TYR A 82 -13.34 12.46 15.49
CA TYR A 82 -12.57 12.21 14.27
C TYR A 82 -11.06 12.18 14.56
N ALA A 83 -10.55 13.07 15.41
CA ALA A 83 -9.16 13.07 15.85
C ALA A 83 -8.79 11.79 16.62
N PHE A 84 -9.67 11.29 17.52
CA PHE A 84 -9.47 10.02 18.21
C PHE A 84 -9.45 8.83 17.24
N MET A 85 -10.35 8.82 16.26
CA MET A 85 -10.44 7.78 15.25
C MET A 85 -9.15 7.69 14.42
N LEU A 86 -8.61 8.85 14.00
CA LEU A 86 -7.37 8.91 13.21
C LEU A 86 -6.10 8.64 14.03
N SER A 87 -6.06 9.07 15.29
CA SER A 87 -4.86 8.97 16.14
C SER A 87 -4.59 7.58 16.72
N ASN A 88 -5.47 6.61 16.52
CA ASN A 88 -5.29 5.26 17.07
C ASN A 88 -3.98 4.60 16.60
N GLY A 89 -3.10 4.28 17.56
CA GLY A 89 -1.80 3.63 17.27
C GLY A 89 -0.78 4.51 16.53
N MET A 90 -1.03 5.83 16.45
CA MET A 90 -0.06 6.79 15.91
C MET A 90 1.09 7.02 16.91
N SER A 91 2.23 7.51 16.41
CA SER A 91 3.26 8.07 17.29
C SER A 91 2.73 9.34 17.97
N GLN A 92 3.30 9.70 19.13
CA GLN A 92 2.88 10.92 19.82
C GLN A 92 3.08 12.18 18.95
N THR A 93 4.15 12.23 18.15
CA THR A 93 4.39 13.30 17.17
C THR A 93 3.25 13.41 16.16
N THR A 94 2.82 12.27 15.58
CA THR A 94 1.73 12.24 14.61
C THR A 94 0.37 12.53 15.26
N THR A 95 0.13 12.05 16.47
CA THR A 95 -1.09 12.39 17.24
C THR A 95 -1.17 13.89 17.51
N ASN A 96 -0.05 14.52 17.90
CA ASN A 96 0.01 15.97 18.08
C ASN A 96 -0.23 16.74 16.78
N LEU A 97 0.28 16.21 15.65
CA LEU A 97 0.03 16.78 14.32
C LEU A 97 -1.47 16.71 13.96
N ILE A 98 -2.11 15.55 14.15
CA ILE A 98 -3.56 15.37 13.93
C ILE A 98 -4.36 16.36 14.80
N ALA A 99 -4.01 16.45 16.09
CA ALA A 99 -4.67 17.37 17.02
C ALA A 99 -4.59 18.82 16.54
N THR A 100 -3.40 19.25 16.12
CA THR A 100 -3.16 20.59 15.57
C THR A 100 -4.00 20.84 14.31
N LEU A 101 -4.02 19.89 13.37
CA LEU A 101 -4.75 20.04 12.11
C LEU A 101 -6.28 20.05 12.29
N LEU A 102 -6.80 19.41 13.34
CA LEU A 102 -8.22 19.37 13.65
C LEU A 102 -8.66 20.40 14.72
N ASN A 103 -7.75 21.29 15.15
CA ASN A 103 -7.99 22.27 16.21
C ASN A 103 -8.47 21.64 17.53
N VAL A 104 -7.92 20.48 17.87
CA VAL A 104 -8.22 19.75 19.11
C VAL A 104 -7.02 19.84 20.05
N GLN A 105 -7.28 19.93 21.35
CA GLN A 105 -6.20 19.92 22.36
C GLN A 105 -5.50 18.53 22.37
N PRO A 106 -4.18 18.45 22.13
CA PRO A 106 -3.48 17.16 22.02
C PRO A 106 -3.63 16.27 23.26
N ARG A 107 -3.74 16.86 24.45
CA ARG A 107 -3.93 16.14 25.71
C ARG A 107 -5.19 15.27 25.71
N LEU A 108 -6.23 15.67 24.98
CA LEU A 108 -7.45 14.89 24.87
C LEU A 108 -7.19 13.57 24.14
N LEU A 109 -6.30 13.54 23.15
CA LEU A 109 -5.99 12.32 22.37
C LEU A 109 -5.02 11.38 23.09
N THR A 110 -4.33 11.85 24.12
CA THR A 110 -3.32 11.06 24.86
C THR A 110 -3.90 10.22 25.99
N CYS A 111 -5.19 10.34 26.30
CA CYS A 111 -5.83 9.52 27.33
C CYS A 111 -6.34 8.19 26.73
N ASN A 112 -5.99 7.08 27.38
CA ASN A 112 -6.48 5.73 27.08
C ASN A 112 -7.98 5.59 27.38
N GLN A 113 -8.85 6.25 26.63
CA GLN A 113 -10.27 5.89 26.58
C GLN A 113 -10.65 5.44 25.17
N PRO A 114 -10.52 4.14 24.87
CA PRO A 114 -11.21 3.58 23.72
C PRO A 114 -12.72 3.64 24.01
N ASN A 115 -13.46 4.46 23.27
CA ASN A 115 -14.89 4.25 23.18
C ASN A 115 -15.09 2.88 22.50
N ASN A 116 -15.49 1.88 23.28
CA ASN A 116 -15.49 0.45 22.90
C ASN A 116 -16.24 0.19 21.59
N ASN A 117 -17.21 1.03 21.24
CA ASN A 117 -17.97 0.87 20.01
C ASN A 117 -17.08 1.01 18.76
N TYR A 118 -16.14 1.95 18.73
CA TYR A 118 -15.28 2.14 17.55
C TYR A 118 -14.32 0.96 17.35
N PHE A 119 -13.72 0.44 18.43
CA PHE A 119 -12.85 -0.74 18.38
C PHE A 119 -13.63 -2.02 18.09
N ASN A 120 -14.88 -2.14 18.56
CA ASN A 120 -15.73 -3.28 18.24
C ASN A 120 -16.11 -3.29 16.76
N PHE A 121 -16.50 -2.15 16.16
CA PHE A 121 -16.73 -2.07 14.72
C PHE A 121 -15.47 -2.39 13.92
N HIS A 122 -14.33 -2.01 14.46
CA HIS A 122 -13.06 -2.22 13.83
C HIS A 122 -12.59 -3.67 13.86
N ASN A 123 -12.71 -4.34 15.01
CA ASN A 123 -12.46 -5.77 15.14
C ASN A 123 -13.50 -6.59 14.35
N ALA A 124 -14.77 -6.17 14.36
CA ALA A 124 -15.82 -6.80 13.56
C ALA A 124 -15.55 -6.69 12.05
N ASN A 125 -15.06 -5.54 11.55
CA ASN A 125 -14.71 -5.41 10.14
C ASN A 125 -13.41 -6.17 9.78
N ILE A 126 -12.39 -6.16 10.65
CA ILE A 126 -11.20 -7.00 10.45
C ILE A 126 -11.62 -8.47 10.36
N ASN A 127 -12.54 -8.92 11.22
CA ASN A 127 -13.10 -10.27 11.16
C ASN A 127 -13.96 -10.50 9.92
N TYR A 128 -14.76 -9.51 9.48
CA TYR A 128 -15.57 -9.61 8.26
C TYR A 128 -14.69 -9.85 7.03
N TYR A 129 -13.63 -9.05 6.85
CA TYR A 129 -12.69 -9.26 5.74
C TYR A 129 -11.81 -10.50 5.93
N ALA A 130 -11.46 -10.89 7.17
CA ALA A 130 -10.70 -12.11 7.42
C ALA A 130 -11.52 -13.39 7.14
N ASN A 131 -12.82 -13.37 7.41
CA ASN A 131 -13.72 -14.50 7.17
C ASN A 131 -13.92 -14.77 5.66
N ASP A 132 -13.99 -13.73 4.83
CA ASP A 132 -14.06 -13.88 3.37
C ASP A 132 -12.74 -14.45 2.78
N ILE A 133 -11.58 -14.09 3.37
CA ILE A 133 -10.28 -14.63 2.94
C ILE A 133 -10.11 -16.10 3.35
N SER A 134 -10.78 -16.52 4.43
CA SER A 134 -10.76 -17.91 4.91
C SER A 134 -11.61 -18.87 4.06
N HIS A 135 -12.61 -18.38 3.31
CA HIS A 135 -13.51 -19.24 2.53
C HIS A 135 -13.12 -19.44 1.06
N ASN A 136 -11.98 -18.90 0.61
CA ASN A 136 -11.55 -19.04 -0.79
C ASN A 136 -10.24 -19.83 -1.00
N ASN A 137 -9.65 -20.42 0.05
CA ASN A 137 -8.40 -21.18 -0.07
C ASN A 137 -8.59 -22.72 -0.05
N ASN A 138 -9.84 -23.21 -0.01
CA ASN A 138 -10.17 -24.64 -0.02
C ASN A 138 -11.08 -25.10 -1.17
N SER A 139 -11.41 -24.23 -2.13
CA SER A 139 -12.12 -24.65 -3.35
C SER A 139 -11.11 -25.13 -4.39
N THR A 140 -10.74 -26.40 -4.27
CA THR A 140 -10.04 -27.15 -5.31
C THR A 140 -10.80 -26.99 -6.63
N TYR A 141 -10.17 -26.37 -7.62
CA TYR A 141 -10.67 -26.29 -8.99
C TYR A 141 -10.74 -27.71 -9.59
N ASN A 142 -11.85 -28.40 -9.36
CA ASN A 142 -12.33 -29.48 -10.23
C ASN A 142 -13.19 -28.82 -11.32
N ILE A 143 -12.55 -28.53 -12.45
CA ILE A 143 -13.23 -28.01 -13.65
C ILE A 143 -13.65 -29.23 -14.48
N ASP A 144 -14.86 -29.74 -14.22
CA ASP A 144 -15.54 -30.67 -15.14
C ASP A 144 -16.50 -29.88 -16.03
N ASN A 145 -16.23 -30.00 -17.34
CA ASN A 145 -16.93 -29.33 -18.42
C ASN A 145 -18.38 -29.84 -18.56
N SER A 146 -19.37 -28.99 -18.30
CA SER A 146 -20.68 -29.13 -18.94
C SER A 146 -21.46 -27.81 -19.00
N ASN A 147 -21.84 -27.44 -20.23
CA ASN A 147 -22.97 -26.60 -20.62
C ASN A 147 -22.90 -25.08 -20.29
N LEU A 148 -22.38 -24.26 -21.21
CA LEU A 148 -23.07 -23.53 -22.30
C LEU A 148 -24.13 -22.50 -21.87
N HIS A 149 -23.90 -21.27 -22.35
CA HIS A 149 -24.83 -20.17 -22.66
C HIS A 149 -25.44 -19.42 -21.46
N THR A 150 -25.46 -18.09 -21.32
CA THR A 150 -25.10 -16.88 -22.10
C THR A 150 -25.13 -15.73 -21.06
N ASN A 151 -24.24 -14.73 -21.00
CA ASN A 151 -24.31 -13.42 -21.67
C ASN A 151 -23.30 -12.49 -20.94
N SER A 152 -22.21 -12.09 -21.59
CA SER A 152 -21.98 -10.71 -22.07
C SER A 152 -21.70 -9.64 -21.01
N THR A 153 -20.42 -9.34 -20.73
CA THR A 153 -19.89 -7.96 -20.54
C THR A 153 -18.36 -7.96 -20.72
N ILE A 154 -17.96 -7.63 -21.95
CA ILE A 154 -16.79 -6.86 -22.42
C ILE A 154 -15.49 -6.90 -21.60
N ILE A 155 -14.51 -7.65 -22.13
CA ILE A 155 -13.07 -7.52 -21.79
C ILE A 155 -12.42 -6.54 -22.77
N VAL A 156 -11.80 -5.49 -22.25
CA VAL A 156 -10.82 -4.67 -22.97
C VAL A 156 -9.42 -4.98 -22.44
N ASN A 157 -8.66 -5.76 -23.22
CA ASN A 157 -7.22 -5.96 -23.00
C ASN A 157 -6.45 -4.91 -23.81
N PRO A 158 -5.52 -4.14 -23.21
CA PRO A 158 -4.64 -3.26 -23.98
C PRO A 158 -3.56 -4.07 -24.73
N PRO A 159 -3.15 -3.63 -25.93
CA PRO A 159 -2.39 -4.45 -26.88
C PRO A 159 -0.89 -4.54 -26.54
N HIS A 160 -0.31 -5.71 -26.81
CA HIS A 160 1.12 -5.94 -26.92
C HIS A 160 1.76 -4.98 -27.94
N LEU A 161 2.67 -4.10 -27.52
CA LEU A 161 3.61 -3.45 -28.44
C LEU A 161 4.91 -4.26 -28.49
N ILE A 162 5.26 -4.56 -29.73
CA ILE A 162 6.38 -5.37 -30.22
C ILE A 162 7.68 -4.56 -30.18
N ASP A 163 8.76 -5.21 -29.76
CA ASP A 163 10.16 -4.76 -29.83
C ASP A 163 10.51 -4.26 -31.24
N LYS A 164 11.00 -3.01 -31.34
CA LYS A 164 11.81 -2.53 -32.46
C LYS A 164 12.87 -1.53 -31.99
N ASN A 165 14.12 -1.97 -32.08
CA ASN A 165 15.27 -1.22 -32.60
C ASN A 165 15.83 -0.03 -31.79
N ASN A 166 17.04 -0.25 -31.25
CA ASN A 166 18.27 0.38 -31.73
C ASN A 166 18.31 1.92 -31.81
N SER A 167 18.97 2.58 -30.85
CA SER A 167 19.83 3.77 -31.01
C SER A 167 20.28 4.19 -29.61
N SER A 168 21.51 3.88 -29.21
CA SER A 168 22.62 4.85 -29.09
C SER A 168 22.51 5.75 -27.85
N ASP A 169 23.67 5.94 -27.22
CA ASP A 169 23.96 7.04 -26.30
C ASP A 169 23.49 6.88 -24.85
N ASP A 170 24.37 6.31 -24.03
CA ASP A 170 24.77 6.94 -22.76
C ASP A 170 26.11 6.33 -22.30
N LEU A 171 27.16 6.71 -23.04
CA LEU A 171 28.52 6.83 -22.54
C LEU A 171 28.53 8.00 -21.52
N TYR A 172 29.37 7.87 -20.48
CA TYR A 172 29.69 8.86 -19.43
C TYR A 172 28.80 8.90 -18.18
N ALA A 173 29.25 8.23 -17.10
CA ALA A 173 29.38 8.81 -15.76
C ALA A 173 30.10 7.86 -14.78
N CYS A 174 31.42 8.02 -14.62
CA CYS A 174 32.12 7.83 -13.34
C CYS A 174 32.14 9.20 -12.61
N PRO A 175 32.42 9.34 -11.28
CA PRO A 175 33.26 8.47 -10.45
C PRO A 175 32.89 8.29 -8.95
N ARG A 176 33.44 7.24 -8.33
CA ARG A 176 34.11 7.31 -7.02
C ARG A 176 35.19 6.25 -6.95
#